data_AF-A0A9Q5CWJ5-F1
#
_entry.id   AF-A0A9Q5CWJ5-F1
#
_cell.length_a   1.000
_cell.length_b   1.000
_cell.length_c   1.000
_cell.angle_alpha   90.00
_cell.angle_beta   90.00
_cell.angle_gamma   90.00
#
_symmetry.space_group_name_H-M   'P 1'
#
loop_
_entity.id
_entity.type
_entity.pdbx_description
1 polymer ?
#
loop_
_entity_poly.entity_id
_entity_poly.type
_entity_poly.pdbx_seq_one_letter_code
_entity_poly.pdbx_strand_id
1 'polypeptide(L)'
;MKFLSYLRVELKRIFHSKIVYLVMILTIFSPMAGYKLYNDGMLDETITGHFIGNPTVAGALIGGILFAMLTFLKFDQGRKYKTEILLSSIVSPLALNAVRLIVIEVSAIIAVSIEAVFYYPYTVMKMGRVFDGYTYWNSFFLLILPSVMLSILAASALYQIFQRVDLSAAVFIVLVLPSSHRLQQLMRSSRYIDFIAV
;
A
#
# COMPACT_ATOMS: atom_id res chain seq x y z
N MET A 1 28.55 4.58 -13.72
CA MET A 1 27.20 5.17 -13.63
C MET A 1 26.14 4.38 -14.43
N LYS A 2 26.07 3.04 -14.33
CA LYS A 2 25.09 2.24 -15.09
C LYS A 2 23.73 2.09 -14.37
N PHE A 3 23.71 2.17 -13.03
CA PHE A 3 22.52 2.01 -12.20
C PHE A 3 21.38 2.99 -12.52
N LEU A 4 21.68 4.30 -12.63
CA LEU A 4 20.68 5.32 -12.97
C LEU A 4 20.08 5.12 -14.37
N SER A 5 20.88 4.62 -15.32
CA SER A 5 20.38 4.29 -16.65
C SER A 5 19.39 3.13 -16.62
N TYR A 6 19.67 2.09 -15.82
CA TYR A 6 18.73 0.97 -15.64
C TYR A 6 17.45 1.41 -14.92
N LEU A 7 17.58 2.25 -13.89
CA LEU A 7 16.45 2.81 -13.17
C LEU A 7 15.54 3.62 -14.10
N ARG A 8 16.11 4.45 -14.97
CA ARG A 8 15.34 5.20 -15.98
C ARG A 8 14.59 4.28 -16.94
N VAL A 9 15.22 3.20 -17.40
CA VAL A 9 14.60 2.24 -18.32
C VAL A 9 13.49 1.45 -17.64
N GLU A 10 13.72 0.94 -16.43
CA GLU A 10 12.71 0.22 -15.66
C GLU A 10 11.54 1.13 -15.24
N LEU A 11 11.79 2.40 -14.91
CA LEU A 11 10.73 3.40 -14.72
C LEU A 11 9.83 3.48 -15.96
N LYS A 12 10.42 3.72 -17.14
CA LYS A 12 9.65 3.81 -18.38
C LYS A 12 8.86 2.52 -18.66
N ARG A 13 9.45 1.36 -18.36
CA ARG A 13 8.80 0.05 -18.51
C ARG A 13 7.63 -0.13 -17.56
N ILE A 14 7.78 0.28 -16.29
CA ILE A 14 6.71 0.20 -15.29
C ILE A 14 5.54 1.12 -15.67
N PHE A 15 5.82 2.33 -16.15
CA PHE A 15 4.79 3.26 -16.67
C PHE A 15 4.18 2.85 -18.01
N HIS A 16 4.54 1.70 -18.59
CA HIS A 16 3.85 1.09 -19.74
C HIS A 16 3.14 -0.22 -19.37
N SER A 17 3.33 -0.71 -18.14
CA SER A 17 2.78 -1.98 -17.70
C SER A 17 1.31 -1.82 -17.29
N LYS A 18 0.40 -2.42 -18.05
CA LYS A 18 -1.05 -2.43 -17.76
C LYS A 18 -1.38 -2.88 -16.33
N ILE A 19 -0.65 -3.86 -15.80
CA ILE A 19 -0.83 -4.36 -14.42
C ILE A 19 -0.52 -3.29 -13.37
N VAL A 20 0.50 -2.45 -13.59
CA VAL A 20 0.86 -1.39 -12.63
C VAL A 20 -0.23 -0.33 -12.63
N TYR A 21 -0.70 0.10 -13.81
CA TYR A 21 -1.83 1.03 -13.87
C TYR A 21 -3.09 0.46 -13.23
N LEU A 22 -3.41 -0.81 -13.47
CA LEU A 22 -4.55 -1.47 -12.84
C LEU A 22 -4.42 -1.41 -11.30
N VAL A 23 -3.26 -1.76 -10.76
CA VAL A 23 -3.00 -1.69 -9.32
C VAL A 23 -3.10 -0.25 -8.81
N MET A 24 -2.48 0.73 -9.49
CA MET A 24 -2.59 2.14 -9.10
C MET A 24 -4.04 2.63 -9.10
N ILE A 25 -4.83 2.27 -10.12
CA ILE A 25 -6.25 2.63 -10.21
C ILE A 25 -7.03 1.99 -9.05
N LEU A 26 -6.82 0.70 -8.79
CA LEU A 26 -7.47 0.02 -7.66
C LEU A 26 -7.08 0.64 -6.32
N THR A 27 -5.81 1.02 -6.14
CA THR A 27 -5.34 1.73 -4.93
C THR A 27 -6.00 3.09 -4.80
N ILE A 28 -6.10 3.88 -5.88
CA ILE A 28 -6.79 5.17 -5.88
C ILE A 28 -8.26 5.01 -5.48
N PHE A 29 -8.94 3.93 -5.84
CA PHE A 29 -10.32 3.68 -5.42
C PHE A 29 -10.45 3.02 -4.04
N SER A 30 -9.36 2.58 -3.44
CA SER A 30 -9.39 1.80 -2.20
C SER A 30 -9.95 2.54 -0.96
N PRO A 31 -9.74 3.87 -0.77
CA PRO A 31 -10.35 4.59 0.35
C PRO A 31 -11.88 4.57 0.33
N MET A 32 -12.51 4.33 -0.84
CA MET A 32 -13.96 4.24 -0.93
C MET A 32 -14.55 3.12 -0.07
N ALA A 33 -13.78 2.04 0.15
CA ALA A 33 -14.18 0.97 1.03
C ALA A 33 -14.31 1.46 2.48
N GLY A 34 -13.52 2.44 2.88
CA GLY A 34 -13.55 3.05 4.21
C GLY A 34 -14.87 3.77 4.52
N TYR A 35 -15.49 4.40 3.53
CA TYR A 35 -16.80 5.06 3.72
C TYR A 35 -17.95 4.08 3.99
N LYS A 36 -17.83 2.80 3.60
CA LYS A 36 -18.91 1.80 3.72
C LYS A 36 -18.64 0.72 4.76
N LEU A 37 -17.40 0.22 4.82
CA LEU A 37 -17.05 -0.93 5.66
C LEU A 37 -16.82 -0.57 7.13
N TYR A 38 -16.54 0.70 7.42
CA TYR A 38 -16.22 1.18 8.76
C TYR A 38 -17.30 2.09 9.35
N ASN A 39 -18.51 2.07 8.76
CA ASN A 39 -19.66 2.93 9.07
C ASN A 39 -20.37 2.64 10.42
N ASP A 40 -19.89 1.63 11.16
CA ASP A 40 -20.30 1.29 12.53
C ASP A 40 -19.09 1.25 13.49
N GLY A 41 -18.02 2.00 13.17
CA GLY A 41 -16.73 1.97 13.86
C GLY A 41 -16.45 3.18 14.77
N MET A 42 -15.44 3.06 15.65
CA MET A 42 -15.01 4.07 16.64
C MET A 42 -14.67 5.47 16.05
N LEU A 43 -14.40 5.56 14.76
CA LEU A 43 -14.10 6.83 14.09
C LEU A 43 -15.36 7.57 13.59
N ASP A 44 -16.53 6.93 13.56
CA ASP A 44 -17.79 7.59 13.11
C ASP A 44 -18.39 8.55 14.13
N GLU A 45 -17.95 8.50 15.39
CA GLU A 45 -18.35 9.48 16.40
C GLU A 45 -17.89 10.90 16.04
N THR A 46 -16.95 11.02 15.09
CA THR A 46 -16.43 12.31 14.62
C THR A 46 -16.51 12.44 13.10
N ILE A 47 -16.85 13.64 12.62
CA ILE A 47 -16.87 13.97 11.18
C ILE A 47 -15.49 13.69 10.54
N THR A 48 -14.41 13.97 11.27
CA THR A 48 -13.02 13.72 10.83
C THR A 48 -12.72 12.24 10.70
N GLY A 49 -13.16 11.41 11.64
CA GLY A 49 -12.95 9.98 11.56
C GLY A 49 -13.74 9.33 10.41
N HIS A 50 -14.96 9.77 10.14
CA HIS A 50 -15.75 9.27 9.02
C HIS A 50 -15.16 9.66 7.65
N PHE A 51 -14.73 10.92 7.47
CA PHE A 51 -14.29 11.42 6.15
C PHE A 51 -12.78 11.39 5.88
N ILE A 52 -11.96 11.24 6.92
CA ILE A 52 -10.49 11.13 6.81
C ILE A 52 -10.03 9.79 7.37
N GLY A 53 -10.32 9.49 8.64
CA GLY A 53 -9.75 8.32 9.31
C GLY A 53 -10.10 6.98 8.67
N ASN A 54 -11.40 6.67 8.56
CA ASN A 54 -11.93 5.43 7.98
C ASN A 54 -11.44 5.18 6.53
N PRO A 55 -11.52 6.16 5.61
CA PRO A 55 -10.96 6.06 4.27
C PRO A 55 -9.45 5.80 4.26
N THR A 56 -8.71 6.47 5.15
CA THR A 56 -7.26 6.36 5.20
C THR A 56 -6.82 4.97 5.69
N VAL A 57 -7.50 4.41 6.70
CA VAL A 57 -7.22 3.04 7.19
C VAL A 57 -7.54 2.00 6.12
N ALA A 58 -8.68 2.13 5.44
CA ALA A 58 -9.04 1.23 4.35
C ALA A 58 -8.05 1.34 3.18
N GLY A 59 -7.66 2.55 2.82
CA GLY A 59 -6.67 2.82 1.78
C GLY A 59 -5.30 2.23 2.10
N ALA A 60 -4.83 2.40 3.34
CA ALA A 60 -3.58 1.82 3.82
C ALA A 60 -3.57 0.28 3.71
N LEU A 61 -4.61 -0.38 4.20
CA LEU A 61 -4.72 -1.85 4.18
C LEU A 61 -4.83 -2.40 2.77
N ILE A 62 -5.80 -1.90 1.98
CA ILE A 62 -6.08 -2.41 0.64
C ILE A 62 -4.93 -2.04 -0.31
N GLY A 63 -4.44 -0.80 -0.24
CA GLY A 63 -3.29 -0.33 -1.00
C GLY A 63 -2.04 -1.16 -0.72
N GLY A 64 -1.75 -1.43 0.56
CA GLY A 64 -0.62 -2.28 0.97
C GLY A 64 -0.71 -3.69 0.39
N ILE A 65 -1.89 -4.32 0.45
CA ILE A 65 -2.12 -5.65 -0.13
C ILE A 65 -1.92 -5.63 -1.65
N LEU A 66 -2.50 -4.66 -2.36
CA LEU A 66 -2.40 -4.54 -3.81
C LEU A 66 -0.94 -4.37 -4.27
N PHE A 67 -0.18 -3.52 -3.60
CA PHE A 67 1.24 -3.29 -3.92
C PHE A 67 2.15 -4.46 -3.50
N ALA A 68 1.83 -5.18 -2.43
CA ALA A 68 2.49 -6.44 -2.09
C ALA A 68 2.27 -7.49 -3.19
N MET A 69 1.03 -7.65 -3.68
CA MET A 69 0.73 -8.53 -4.81
C MET A 69 1.47 -8.11 -6.08
N LEU A 70 1.50 -6.81 -6.39
CA LEU A 70 2.27 -6.28 -7.52
C LEU A 70 3.76 -6.63 -7.40
N THR A 71 4.30 -6.53 -6.19
CA THR A 71 5.70 -6.88 -5.89
C THR A 71 5.97 -8.34 -6.20
N PHE A 72 5.14 -9.26 -5.70
CA PHE A 72 5.27 -10.69 -6.01
C PHE A 72 5.21 -10.97 -7.51
N LEU A 73 4.27 -10.36 -8.23
CA LEU A 73 4.13 -10.54 -9.68
C LEU A 73 5.36 -10.03 -10.46
N LYS A 74 5.91 -8.87 -10.07
CA LYS A 74 7.08 -8.29 -10.76
C LYS A 74 8.37 -9.05 -10.48
N PHE A 75 8.54 -9.57 -9.28
CA PHE A 75 9.69 -10.41 -8.93
C PHE A 75 9.61 -11.79 -9.60
N ASP A 76 8.43 -12.41 -9.68
CA ASP A 76 8.22 -13.69 -10.38
C ASP A 76 8.46 -13.59 -11.90
N GLN A 77 7.92 -12.55 -12.54
CA GLN A 77 8.17 -12.27 -13.96
C GLN A 77 9.67 -12.09 -14.22
N GLY A 78 10.35 -11.34 -13.36
CA GLY A 78 11.79 -11.12 -13.45
C GLY A 78 12.64 -12.39 -13.49
N ARG A 79 12.21 -13.42 -12.76
CA ARG A 79 12.87 -14.74 -12.71
C ARG A 79 12.47 -15.62 -13.90
N LYS A 80 11.17 -15.66 -14.27
CA LYS A 80 10.65 -16.48 -15.38
C LYS A 80 11.21 -16.05 -16.74
N TYR A 81 11.39 -14.75 -16.97
CA TYR A 81 11.88 -14.25 -18.27
C TYR A 81 13.40 -14.32 -18.46
N LYS A 82 14.16 -14.96 -17.54
CA LYS A 82 15.60 -15.29 -17.72
C LYS A 82 16.47 -14.14 -18.27
N THR A 83 16.14 -12.89 -17.95
CA THR A 83 17.08 -11.76 -18.12
C THR A 83 18.32 -11.88 -17.23
N GLU A 84 18.40 -12.92 -16.39
CA GLU A 84 19.61 -13.28 -15.65
C GLU A 84 20.61 -14.07 -16.50
N ILE A 85 20.20 -14.82 -17.54
CA ILE A 85 21.13 -15.68 -18.30
C ILE A 85 21.93 -14.90 -19.36
N LEU A 86 21.44 -13.74 -19.82
CA LEU A 86 22.14 -12.87 -20.78
C LEU A 86 22.89 -11.70 -20.12
N LEU A 87 22.59 -11.35 -18.86
CA LEU A 87 23.22 -10.23 -18.12
C LEU A 87 24.08 -10.66 -16.92
N SER A 88 24.06 -11.95 -16.53
CA SER A 88 24.90 -12.51 -15.45
C SER A 88 26.40 -12.32 -15.68
N SER A 89 26.81 -12.09 -16.93
CA SER A 89 28.20 -11.77 -17.26
C SER A 89 28.61 -10.35 -16.87
N ILE A 90 27.68 -9.42 -16.57
CA ILE A 90 28.00 -7.98 -16.46
C ILE A 90 27.39 -7.29 -15.21
N VAL A 91 26.29 -7.79 -14.62
CA VAL A 91 25.60 -7.09 -13.51
C VAL A 91 25.08 -8.04 -12.43
N SER A 92 25.24 -7.67 -11.16
CA SER A 92 24.73 -8.43 -10.00
C SER A 92 23.19 -8.50 -9.99
N PRO A 93 22.59 -9.69 -9.76
CA PRO A 93 21.13 -9.87 -9.64
C PRO A 93 20.51 -9.04 -8.50
N LEU A 94 21.28 -8.73 -7.46
CA LEU A 94 20.84 -7.87 -6.35
C LEU A 94 20.56 -6.44 -6.82
N ALA A 95 21.39 -5.90 -7.72
CA ALA A 95 21.24 -4.53 -8.23
C ALA A 95 19.96 -4.39 -9.08
N LEU A 96 19.61 -5.41 -9.87
CA LEU A 96 18.38 -5.42 -10.67
C LEU A 96 17.13 -5.49 -9.79
N ASN A 97 17.17 -6.29 -8.72
CA ASN A 97 16.06 -6.37 -7.75
C ASN A 97 15.89 -5.05 -6.99
N ALA A 98 16.98 -4.40 -6.60
CA ALA A 98 16.94 -3.07 -5.98
C ALA A 98 16.33 -2.01 -6.91
N VAL A 99 16.69 -2.00 -8.19
CA VAL A 99 16.07 -1.10 -9.18
C VAL A 99 14.56 -1.34 -9.27
N ARG A 100 14.11 -2.60 -9.39
CA ARG A 100 12.68 -2.90 -9.46
C ARG A 100 11.93 -2.46 -8.22
N LEU A 101 12.51 -2.68 -7.04
CA LEU A 101 11.94 -2.23 -5.78
C LEU A 101 11.76 -0.71 -5.78
N ILE A 102 12.81 0.04 -6.10
CA ILE A 102 12.74 1.52 -6.17
C ILE A 102 11.66 1.98 -7.16
N VAL A 103 11.54 1.31 -8.30
CA VAL A 103 10.54 1.69 -9.31
C VAL A 103 9.12 1.42 -8.82
N ILE A 104 8.89 0.33 -8.09
CA ILE A 104 7.58 0.03 -7.46
C ILE A 104 7.28 1.06 -6.36
N GLU A 105 8.26 1.41 -5.52
CA GLU A 105 8.13 2.47 -4.50
C GLU A 105 7.76 3.83 -5.11
N VAL A 106 8.42 4.21 -6.21
CA VAL A 106 8.09 5.45 -6.93
C VAL A 106 6.64 5.40 -7.45
N SER A 107 6.18 4.26 -7.97
CA SER A 107 4.79 4.13 -8.40
C SER A 107 3.80 4.20 -7.24
N ALA A 108 4.17 3.71 -6.05
CA ALA A 108 3.36 3.84 -4.83
C ALA A 108 3.24 5.30 -4.38
N ILE A 109 4.36 6.04 -4.34
CA ILE A 109 4.37 7.48 -4.01
C ILE A 109 3.43 8.24 -4.95
N ILE A 110 3.50 7.96 -6.25
CA ILE A 110 2.65 8.61 -7.25
C ILE A 110 1.19 8.23 -7.05
N ALA A 111 0.87 6.95 -6.84
CA ALA A 111 -0.49 6.49 -6.61
C ALA A 111 -1.12 7.17 -5.38
N VAL A 112 -0.42 7.17 -4.24
CA VAL A 112 -0.89 7.79 -2.99
C VAL A 112 -0.99 9.32 -3.13
N SER A 113 -0.08 9.95 -3.88
CA SER A 113 -0.16 11.39 -4.13
C SER A 113 -1.38 11.75 -5.00
N ILE A 114 -1.66 10.97 -6.04
CA ILE A 114 -2.84 11.14 -6.88
C ILE A 114 -4.11 10.90 -6.06
N GLU A 115 -4.12 9.84 -5.25
CA GLU A 115 -5.21 9.51 -4.34
C GLU A 115 -5.51 10.67 -3.38
N ALA A 116 -4.50 11.22 -2.71
CA ALA A 116 -4.66 12.36 -1.82
C ALA A 116 -5.18 13.62 -2.53
N VAL A 117 -4.76 13.87 -3.78
CA VAL A 117 -5.32 15.00 -4.54
C VAL A 117 -6.76 14.72 -4.99
N PHE A 118 -7.06 13.46 -5.35
CA PHE A 118 -8.35 13.05 -5.89
C PHE A 118 -9.49 13.15 -4.86
N TYR A 119 -9.25 12.77 -3.60
CA TYR A 119 -10.26 12.86 -2.55
C TYR A 119 -10.32 14.23 -1.87
N TYR A 120 -9.29 15.07 -2.00
CA TYR A 120 -9.23 16.39 -1.36
C TYR A 120 -10.51 17.23 -1.56
N PRO A 121 -10.99 17.48 -2.80
CA PRO A 121 -12.18 18.31 -3.00
C PRO A 121 -13.43 17.70 -2.37
N TYR A 122 -13.58 16.37 -2.44
CA TYR A 122 -14.71 15.67 -1.85
C TYR A 122 -14.72 15.80 -0.32
N THR A 123 -13.57 15.62 0.32
CA THR A 123 -13.43 15.73 1.78
C THR A 123 -13.66 17.16 2.26
N VAL A 124 -13.15 18.17 1.54
CA VAL A 124 -13.42 19.60 1.84
C VAL A 124 -14.92 19.90 1.79
N MET A 125 -15.60 19.46 0.72
CA MET A 125 -17.04 19.70 0.56
C MET A 125 -17.87 19.03 1.65
N LYS A 126 -17.49 17.83 2.08
CA LYS A 126 -18.24 17.06 3.09
C LYS A 126 -17.98 17.53 4.52
N MET A 127 -16.74 17.89 4.85
CA MET A 127 -16.38 18.34 6.20
C MET A 127 -16.69 19.83 6.43
N GLY A 128 -16.77 20.64 5.38
CA GLY A 128 -17.10 22.06 5.48
C GLY A 128 -16.15 22.81 6.42
N ARG A 129 -16.69 23.47 7.44
CA ARG A 129 -15.91 24.28 8.41
C ARG A 129 -14.99 23.47 9.32
N VAL A 130 -15.23 22.18 9.47
CA VAL A 130 -14.44 21.28 10.34
C VAL A 130 -13.19 20.76 9.60
N PHE A 131 -13.08 21.03 8.29
CA PHE A 131 -11.97 20.55 7.49
C PHE A 131 -10.63 21.17 7.94
N ASP A 132 -9.69 20.30 8.29
CA ASP A 132 -8.29 20.66 8.50
C ASP A 132 -7.40 19.99 7.45
N GLY A 133 -6.77 20.81 6.62
CA GLY A 133 -5.86 20.34 5.58
C GLY A 133 -4.60 19.66 6.13
N TYR A 134 -4.13 20.07 7.31
CA TYR A 134 -2.95 19.47 7.94
C TYR A 134 -3.22 18.02 8.34
N THR A 135 -4.34 17.79 9.03
CA THR A 135 -4.81 16.44 9.37
C THR A 135 -5.08 15.60 8.13
N TYR A 136 -5.64 16.18 7.07
CA TYR A 136 -5.87 15.48 5.81
C TYR A 136 -4.57 14.95 5.19
N TRP A 137 -3.63 15.85 4.89
CA TRP A 137 -2.38 15.48 4.22
C TRP A 137 -1.53 14.51 5.05
N ASN A 138 -1.48 14.72 6.36
CA ASN A 138 -0.78 13.81 7.27
C ASN A 138 -1.44 12.42 7.30
N SER A 139 -2.76 12.33 7.23
CA SER A 139 -3.43 11.02 7.20
C SER A 139 -2.98 10.23 5.97
N PHE A 140 -3.01 10.84 4.78
CA PHE A 140 -2.58 10.17 3.55
C PHE A 140 -1.08 9.82 3.56
N PHE A 141 -0.21 10.75 3.95
CA PHE A 141 1.25 10.55 3.84
C PHE A 141 1.92 9.88 5.06
N LEU A 142 1.28 9.86 6.23
CA LEU A 142 1.80 9.18 7.42
C LEU A 142 1.14 7.83 7.67
N LEU A 143 -0.07 7.58 7.14
CA LEU A 143 -0.74 6.29 7.31
C LEU A 143 -0.70 5.45 6.04
N ILE A 144 -1.19 5.97 4.90
CA ILE A 144 -1.28 5.20 3.66
C ILE A 144 0.11 4.96 3.07
N LEU A 145 0.86 6.04 2.82
CA LEU A 145 2.15 5.93 2.15
C LEU A 145 3.10 4.96 2.88
N PRO A 146 3.38 5.09 4.19
CA PRO A 146 4.31 4.19 4.87
C PRO A 146 3.79 2.76 4.92
N SER A 147 2.47 2.55 5.04
CA SER A 147 1.87 1.22 4.99
C SER A 147 2.11 0.53 3.65
N VAL A 148 1.94 1.24 2.54
CA VAL A 148 2.19 0.74 1.19
C VAL A 148 3.68 0.44 0.99
N MET A 149 4.57 1.36 1.35
CA MET A 149 6.03 1.18 1.23
C MET A 149 6.51 -0.02 2.06
N LEU A 150 6.07 -0.13 3.32
CA LEU A 150 6.41 -1.26 4.19
C LEU A 150 5.88 -2.59 3.63
N SER A 151 4.70 -2.59 3.00
CA SER A 151 4.14 -3.77 2.35
C SER A 151 4.98 -4.22 1.15
N ILE A 152 5.48 -3.28 0.35
CA ILE A 152 6.40 -3.56 -0.77
C ILE A 152 7.71 -4.15 -0.25
N LEU A 153 8.31 -3.52 0.77
CA LEU A 153 9.54 -3.99 1.39
C LEU A 153 9.37 -5.38 2.00
N ALA A 154 8.28 -5.61 2.74
CA ALA A 154 7.97 -6.90 3.35
C ALA A 154 7.76 -7.99 2.28
N ALA A 155 6.98 -7.71 1.23
CA ALA A 155 6.77 -8.64 0.13
C ALA A 155 8.10 -8.99 -0.58
N SER A 156 8.94 -7.99 -0.85
CA SER A 156 10.26 -8.18 -1.43
C SER A 156 11.16 -9.04 -0.53
N ALA A 157 11.20 -8.78 0.78
CA ALA A 157 12.00 -9.55 1.73
C ALA A 157 11.53 -11.01 1.82
N LEU A 158 10.22 -11.24 1.94
CA LEU A 158 9.63 -12.57 1.95
C LEU A 158 9.92 -13.33 0.64
N TYR A 159 9.88 -12.64 -0.50
CA TYR A 159 10.23 -13.26 -1.77
C TYR A 159 11.70 -13.66 -1.83
N GLN A 160 12.61 -12.81 -1.34
CA GLN A 160 14.04 -13.09 -1.31
C GLN A 160 14.40 -14.27 -0.40
N ILE A 161 13.68 -14.45 0.72
CA ILE A 161 13.87 -15.56 1.67
C ILE A 161 13.33 -16.88 1.09
N PHE A 162 12.07 -16.90 0.63
CA PHE A 162 11.41 -18.16 0.25
C PHE A 162 11.62 -18.55 -1.22
N GLN A 163 11.98 -17.60 -2.09
CA GLN A 163 12.21 -17.81 -3.52
C GLN A 163 11.04 -18.52 -4.24
N ARG A 164 9.83 -18.51 -3.65
CA ARG A 164 8.59 -19.07 -4.20
C ARG A 164 7.44 -18.13 -3.87
N VAL A 165 6.75 -17.67 -4.91
CA VAL A 165 5.60 -16.75 -4.78
C VAL A 165 4.53 -17.31 -3.85
N ASP A 166 4.20 -18.60 -4.00
CA ASP A 166 3.10 -19.23 -3.27
C ASP A 166 3.32 -19.20 -1.74
N LEU A 167 4.56 -19.47 -1.30
CA LEU A 167 4.94 -19.46 0.11
C LEU A 167 5.03 -18.02 0.65
N SER A 168 5.65 -17.11 -0.10
CA SER A 168 5.75 -15.70 0.30
C SER A 168 4.38 -15.03 0.42
N ALA A 169 3.47 -15.32 -0.51
CA ALA A 169 2.10 -14.82 -0.48
C ALA A 169 1.31 -15.41 0.70
N ALA A 170 1.41 -16.72 0.94
CA ALA A 170 0.77 -17.35 2.09
C ALA A 170 1.25 -16.75 3.42
N VAL A 171 2.56 -16.54 3.59
CA VAL A 171 3.12 -15.90 4.80
C VAL A 171 2.66 -14.45 4.93
N PHE A 172 2.64 -13.68 3.84
CA PHE A 172 2.16 -12.30 3.87
C PHE A 172 0.67 -12.24 4.26
N ILE A 173 -0.16 -13.12 3.70
CA ILE A 173 -1.58 -13.26 4.04
C ILE A 173 -1.74 -13.60 5.53
N VAL A 174 -0.94 -14.54 6.06
CA VAL A 174 -0.94 -14.91 7.48
C VAL A 174 -0.45 -13.78 8.39
N LEU A 175 0.36 -12.83 7.90
CA LEU A 175 0.75 -11.66 8.70
C LEU A 175 -0.35 -10.59 8.71
N VAL A 176 -1.07 -10.42 7.61
CA VAL A 176 -2.08 -9.36 7.44
C VAL A 176 -3.45 -9.74 8.00
N LEU A 177 -3.89 -11.00 7.89
CA LEU A 177 -5.23 -11.42 8.34
C LEU A 177 -5.42 -11.45 9.88
N PRO A 178 -4.48 -11.97 10.68
CA PRO A 178 -4.64 -12.02 12.13
C PRO A 178 -4.47 -10.65 12.79
N SER A 179 -3.72 -9.75 12.17
CA SER A 179 -3.49 -8.38 12.69
C SER A 179 -4.75 -7.52 12.56
N SER A 180 -5.51 -7.65 11.46
CA SER A 180 -6.81 -6.98 11.31
C SER A 180 -7.86 -7.50 12.31
N HIS A 181 -7.87 -8.81 12.57
CA HIS A 181 -8.82 -9.43 13.50
C HIS A 181 -8.49 -9.15 14.99
N ARG A 182 -7.20 -9.07 15.35
CA ARG A 182 -6.76 -8.71 16.73
C ARG A 182 -6.98 -7.25 17.06
N LEU A 183 -6.81 -6.33 16.10
CA LEU A 183 -7.14 -4.92 16.31
C LEU A 183 -8.65 -4.74 16.53
N GLN A 184 -9.50 -5.46 15.79
CA GLN A 184 -10.94 -5.45 16.04
C GLN A 184 -11.31 -6.05 17.42
N GLN A 185 -10.61 -7.08 17.89
CA GLN A 185 -10.86 -7.68 19.21
C GLN A 185 -10.37 -6.83 20.38
N LEU A 186 -9.18 -6.23 20.30
CA LEU A 186 -8.66 -5.33 21.33
C LEU A 186 -9.50 -4.05 21.42
N MET A 187 -9.94 -3.50 20.27
CA MET A 187 -10.88 -2.37 20.25
C MET A 187 -12.29 -2.76 20.74
N ARG A 188 -12.71 -4.01 20.56
CA ARG A 188 -13.96 -4.52 21.16
C ARG A 188 -13.83 -4.77 22.67
N SER A 189 -12.65 -5.11 23.17
CA SER A 189 -12.38 -5.34 24.59
C SER A 189 -12.34 -4.06 25.41
N SER A 190 -11.85 -2.94 24.86
CA SER A 190 -11.86 -1.62 25.53
C SER A 190 -13.29 -1.15 25.84
N ARG A 191 -14.28 -1.50 24.99
CA ARG A 191 -15.71 -1.21 25.22
C ARG A 191 -16.29 -1.80 26.50
N TYR A 192 -15.71 -2.87 27.05
CA TYR A 192 -16.24 -3.48 28.27
C TYR A 192 -15.73 -2.83 29.56
N ILE A 193 -14.59 -2.13 29.51
CA ILE A 193 -14.02 -1.50 30.71
C ILE A 193 -14.68 -0.13 30.93
N ASP A 194 -14.94 0.62 29.86
CA ASP A 194 -15.58 1.94 29.96
C ASP A 194 -17.10 1.85 30.27
N PHE A 195 -17.76 0.74 29.90
CA PHE A 195 -19.19 0.54 30.18
C PHE A 195 -19.46 0.03 31.62
N ILE A 196 -18.45 -0.47 32.33
CA ILE A 196 -18.57 -0.90 33.74
C ILE A 196 -18.18 0.24 34.72
N ALA A 197 -17.58 1.33 34.20
CA ALA A 197 -17.15 2.49 34.99
C ALA A 197 -18.18 3.64 35.04
N VAL A 198 -19.42 3.42 34.57
CA VAL A 198 -20.58 4.33 34.70
C VAL A 198 -21.66 3.65 35.52
#